data_AF-A0A381UBF9-F1
#
_entry.id   AF-A0A381UBF9-F1
#
_cell.length_a   1.000
_cell.length_b   1.000
_cell.length_c   1.000
_cell.angle_alpha   90.00
_cell.angle_beta   90.00
_cell.angle_gamma   90.00
#
_symmetry.space_group_name_H-M   'P 1'
#
loop_
_entity.id
_entity.type
_entity.pdbx_description
1 polymer ?
#
loop_
_entity_poly.entity_id
_entity_poly.type
_entity_poly.pdbx_seq_one_letter_code
_entity_poly.pdbx_strand_id
1 'polypeptide(L)'
;MIKRYLMLLFVLLGLSSCESAVGPSFEKMSETEIATYNASVPMDEKVICQDAYADWIGGSYRRIPKWCITVGALADLQRAWDDWGGAGYGTMSESYQPADAADYPSTFGN
;
A
#
# COMPACT_ATOMS: atom_id res chain seq x y z
N MET A 1 -5.84 45.73 -23.96
CA MET A 1 -5.09 44.45 -23.96
C MET A 1 -4.74 43.97 -22.55
N ILE A 2 -4.36 44.85 -21.63
CA ILE A 2 -4.04 44.56 -20.21
C ILE A 2 -5.05 43.69 -19.45
N LYS A 3 -6.37 43.87 -19.67
CA LYS A 3 -7.41 43.11 -18.96
C LYS A 3 -7.41 41.61 -19.29
N ARG A 4 -7.01 41.24 -20.51
CA ARG A 4 -6.86 39.83 -20.92
C ARG A 4 -5.63 39.20 -20.29
N TYR A 5 -4.53 39.96 -20.19
CA TYR A 5 -3.31 39.52 -19.50
C TYR A 5 -3.53 39.35 -18.00
N LEU A 6 -4.29 40.26 -17.37
CA LEU A 6 -4.66 40.13 -15.95
C LEU A 6 -5.47 38.86 -15.67
N MET A 7 -6.46 38.54 -16.51
CA MET A 7 -7.25 37.32 -16.38
C MET A 7 -6.40 36.06 -16.56
N LEU A 8 -5.48 36.06 -17.54
CA LEU A 8 -4.54 34.95 -17.74
C LEU A 8 -3.59 34.76 -16.56
N LEU A 9 -3.12 35.85 -15.95
CA LEU A 9 -2.26 35.80 -14.76
C LEU A 9 -2.97 35.15 -13.57
N PHE A 10 -4.25 35.48 -13.33
CA PHE A 10 -5.06 34.86 -12.29
C PHE A 10 -5.29 33.37 -12.53
N VAL A 11 -5.51 32.96 -13.79
CA VAL A 11 -5.68 31.54 -14.14
C VAL A 11 -4.37 30.76 -13.95
N LEU A 12 -3.23 31.35 -14.32
CA LEU A 12 -1.91 30.73 -14.14
C LEU A 12 -1.52 30.60 -12.66
N LEU A 13 -1.87 31.59 -11.83
CA LEU A 13 -1.68 31.55 -10.38
C LEU A 13 -2.58 30.52 -9.68
N GLY A 14 -3.76 30.23 -10.22
CA GLY A 14 -4.67 29.22 -9.67
C GLY A 14 -4.23 27.78 -9.92
N LEU A 15 -3.48 27.53 -11.00
CA LEU A 15 -2.97 26.19 -11.36
C LEU A 15 -1.67 25.82 -10.61
N SER A 16 -0.98 26.77 -9.97
CA SER A 16 0.25 26.48 -9.22
C SER A 16 0.01 25.85 -7.85
N SER A 17 -1.23 25.83 -7.36
CA SER A 17 -1.58 25.26 -6.06
C SER A 17 -1.93 23.77 -6.17
N CYS A 18 -1.06 22.98 -6.80
CA CYS A 18 -0.94 21.57 -6.49
C CYS A 18 0.22 21.44 -5.50
N GLU A 19 -0.01 21.80 -4.24
CA GLU A 19 0.81 21.27 -3.16
C GLU A 19 0.43 19.80 -3.07
N SER A 20 1.13 18.96 -3.84
CA SER A 20 1.16 17.54 -3.58
C SER A 20 1.65 17.46 -2.14
N ALA A 21 0.72 17.28 -1.20
CA ALA A 21 1.06 17.02 0.19
C ALA A 21 1.92 15.76 0.12
N VAL A 22 3.23 15.94 0.06
CA VAL A 22 4.20 14.87 0.12
C VAL A 22 4.00 14.34 1.51
N GLY A 23 3.14 13.32 1.60
CA GLY A 23 2.87 12.60 2.82
C GLY A 23 4.20 12.21 3.45
N PRO A 24 4.22 12.05 4.77
CA PRO A 24 5.46 11.76 5.45
C PRO A 24 6.05 10.44 4.90
N SER A 25 7.36 10.42 4.61
CA SER A 25 8.02 9.23 4.07
C SER A 25 8.21 8.20 5.19
N PHE A 26 7.26 7.28 5.29
CA PHE A 26 7.25 6.22 6.29
C PHE A 26 8.48 5.31 6.20
N GLU A 27 9.11 5.20 5.02
CA GLU A 27 10.35 4.43 4.81
C GLU A 27 11.53 5.03 5.58
N LYS A 28 11.52 6.34 5.85
CA LYS A 28 12.57 7.05 6.59
C LYS A 28 12.29 7.13 8.09
N MET A 29 11.08 6.79 8.52
CA MET A 29 10.73 6.78 9.93
C MET A 29 11.30 5.57 10.63
N SER A 30 11.67 5.77 11.90
CA SER A 30 11.98 4.72 12.86
C SER A 30 10.73 3.93 13.23
N GLU A 31 10.92 2.73 13.75
CA GLU A 31 9.82 1.86 14.20
C GLU A 31 8.98 2.53 15.30
N THR A 32 9.59 3.31 16.18
CA THR A 32 8.90 4.04 17.25
C THR A 32 8.05 5.19 16.72
N GLU A 33 8.52 5.90 15.69
CA GLU A 33 7.73 6.94 15.00
C GLU A 33 6.53 6.32 14.29
N ILE A 34 6.71 5.18 13.63
CA ILE A 34 5.61 4.43 13.00
C ILE A 34 4.61 3.94 14.05
N ALA A 35 5.08 3.39 15.17
CA ALA A 35 4.20 2.95 16.26
C ALA A 35 3.39 4.11 16.86
N THR A 36 4.02 5.26 17.04
CA THR A 36 3.37 6.48 17.53
C THR A 36 2.32 6.98 16.55
N TYR A 37 2.65 7.02 15.25
CA TYR A 37 1.71 7.38 14.19
C TYR A 37 0.50 6.43 14.19
N ASN A 38 0.75 5.11 14.14
CA ASN A 38 -0.29 4.07 14.13
C ASN A 38 -1.19 4.06 15.37
N ALA A 39 -0.72 4.57 16.51
CA ALA A 39 -1.53 4.73 17.72
C ALA A 39 -2.51 5.92 17.63
N SER A 40 -2.25 6.87 16.73
CA SER A 40 -3.02 8.11 16.60
C SER A 40 -4.02 8.14 15.43
N VAL A 41 -3.95 7.14 14.54
CA VAL A 41 -4.74 7.10 13.30
C VAL A 41 -5.74 5.93 13.28
N PRO A 42 -6.84 6.03 12.49
CA PRO A 42 -7.77 4.93 12.29
C PRO A 42 -7.12 3.75 11.56
N MET A 43 -7.79 2.59 11.57
CA MET A 43 -7.21 1.31 11.14
C MET A 43 -6.72 1.32 9.69
N ASP A 44 -7.46 1.94 8.79
CA ASP A 44 -7.17 2.07 7.35
C ASP A 44 -5.96 2.97 7.07
N GLU A 45 -5.71 3.96 7.93
CA GLU A 45 -4.56 4.85 7.85
C GLU A 45 -3.30 4.29 8.49
N LYS A 46 -3.40 3.21 9.28
CA LYS A 46 -2.21 2.57 9.88
C LYS A 46 -1.26 2.08 8.79
N VAL A 47 0.02 2.23 9.07
CA VAL A 47 1.12 1.89 8.17
C VAL A 47 1.79 0.59 8.60
N ILE A 48 2.00 -0.30 7.63
CA ILE A 48 2.79 -1.51 7.76
C ILE A 48 4.04 -1.34 6.90
N CYS A 49 5.20 -1.71 7.42
CA CYS A 49 6.46 -1.66 6.70
C CYS A 49 7.08 -3.04 6.58
N GLN A 50 7.65 -3.34 5.42
CA GLN A 50 8.60 -4.43 5.26
C GLN A 50 10.01 -3.84 5.29
N ASP A 51 10.84 -4.34 6.18
CA ASP A 51 12.22 -3.88 6.30
C ASP A 51 13.05 -4.20 5.06
N ALA A 52 14.15 -3.47 4.91
CA ALA A 52 15.09 -3.72 3.84
C ALA A 52 15.70 -5.12 4.01
N TYR A 53 15.69 -5.91 2.94
CA TYR A 53 16.26 -7.25 2.92
C TYR A 53 17.02 -7.49 1.62
N ALA A 54 17.76 -8.58 1.56
CA ALA A 54 18.46 -9.00 0.37
C ALA A 54 18.18 -10.46 0.10
N ASP A 55 17.85 -10.78 -1.15
CA ASP A 55 17.43 -12.12 -1.54
C ASP A 55 17.80 -12.43 -2.99
N TRP A 56 17.80 -13.70 -3.35
CA TRP A 56 18.01 -14.20 -4.70
C TRP A 56 16.67 -14.31 -5.44
N ILE A 57 16.34 -13.26 -6.21
CA ILE A 57 15.06 -13.15 -6.92
C ILE A 57 15.32 -13.22 -8.43
N GLY A 58 14.73 -14.21 -9.10
CA GLY A 58 14.84 -14.37 -10.55
C GLY A 58 16.27 -14.64 -11.04
N GLY A 59 17.07 -15.38 -10.26
CA GLY A 59 18.44 -15.76 -10.62
C GLY A 59 19.52 -14.71 -10.33
N SER A 60 19.18 -13.60 -9.66
CA SER A 60 20.17 -12.61 -9.22
C SER A 60 19.96 -12.19 -7.77
N TYR A 61 21.07 -11.90 -7.09
CA TYR A 61 21.05 -11.31 -5.75
C TYR A 61 20.62 -9.86 -5.83
N ARG A 62 19.55 -9.49 -5.12
CA ARG A 62 18.97 -8.14 -5.12
C ARG A 62 18.82 -7.65 -3.70
N ARG A 63 19.11 -6.36 -3.48
CA ARG A 63 18.72 -5.66 -2.25
C ARG A 63 17.40 -4.97 -2.47
N ILE A 64 16.41 -5.34 -1.67
CA ILE A 64 15.08 -4.75 -1.65
C ILE A 64 15.07 -3.69 -0.54
N PRO A 65 14.78 -2.41 -0.85
CA PRO A 65 14.72 -1.38 0.16
C PRO A 65 13.51 -1.58 1.09
N LYS A 66 13.54 -0.92 2.24
CA LYS A 66 12.37 -0.80 3.11
C LYS A 66 11.25 -0.14 2.31
N TRP A 67 10.05 -0.68 2.41
CA TRP A 67 8.86 -0.08 1.83
C TRP A 67 7.72 -0.16 2.85
N CYS A 68 6.81 0.80 2.77
CA CYS A 68 5.68 0.91 3.69
C CYS A 68 4.40 1.14 2.90
N ILE A 69 3.28 0.67 3.44
CA ILE A 69 1.95 0.82 2.85
C ILE A 69 0.90 0.98 3.95
N THR A 70 -0.18 1.71 3.68
CA THR A 70 -1.31 1.78 4.60
C THR A 70 -2.18 0.53 4.51
N VAL A 71 -2.85 0.17 5.60
CA VAL A 71 -3.78 -0.97 5.63
C VAL A 71 -4.92 -0.78 4.64
N GLY A 72 -5.43 0.45 4.47
CA GLY A 72 -6.46 0.76 3.49
C GLY A 72 -6.00 0.49 2.05
N ALA A 73 -4.79 0.96 1.70
CA ALA A 73 -4.22 0.70 0.38
C ALA A 73 -3.94 -0.78 0.16
N LEU A 74 -3.51 -1.51 1.20
CA LEU A 74 -3.35 -2.97 1.12
C LEU A 74 -4.68 -3.68 0.86
N ALA A 75 -5.76 -3.24 1.51
CA ALA A 75 -7.10 -3.79 1.28
C ALA A 75 -7.60 -3.49 -0.14
N ASP A 76 -7.32 -2.31 -0.69
CA ASP A 76 -7.66 -1.98 -2.08
C ASP A 76 -6.88 -2.82 -3.08
N LEU A 77 -5.59 -3.05 -2.82
CA LEU A 77 -4.80 -3.98 -3.61
C LEU A 77 -5.41 -5.38 -3.58
N GLN A 78 -5.75 -5.90 -2.39
CA GLN A 78 -6.37 -7.22 -2.28
C GLN A 78 -7.66 -7.32 -3.08
N ARG A 79 -8.56 -6.32 -2.98
CA ARG A 79 -9.79 -6.26 -3.77
C ARG A 79 -9.52 -6.24 -5.27
N ALA A 80 -8.52 -5.49 -5.71
CA ALA A 80 -8.13 -5.44 -7.12
C ALA A 80 -7.59 -6.80 -7.59
N TRP A 81 -6.80 -7.50 -6.76
CA TRP A 81 -6.35 -8.86 -7.03
C TRP A 81 -7.50 -9.86 -7.09
N ASP A 82 -8.46 -9.77 -6.18
CA ASP A 82 -9.63 -10.65 -6.15
C ASP A 82 -10.52 -10.43 -7.39
N ASP A 83 -10.70 -9.17 -7.82
CA ASP A 83 -11.41 -8.83 -9.05
C ASP A 83 -10.68 -9.34 -10.30
N TRP A 84 -9.35 -9.20 -10.34
CA TRP A 84 -8.53 -9.75 -11.43
C TRP A 84 -8.53 -11.28 -11.45
N GLY A 85 -8.54 -11.93 -10.29
CA GLY A 85 -8.71 -13.38 -10.14
C GLY A 85 -10.12 -13.86 -10.46
N GLY A 86 -11.12 -12.98 -10.35
CA GLY A 86 -12.51 -13.20 -10.77
C GLY A 86 -12.76 -12.93 -12.26
N ALA A 87 -11.89 -12.18 -12.93
CA ALA A 87 -11.93 -11.88 -14.35
C ALA A 87 -11.40 -13.04 -15.21
N GLY A 88 -12.02 -14.21 -15.09
CA GLY A 88 -12.24 -15.12 -16.21
C GLY A 88 -11.02 -15.66 -16.98
N TYR A 89 -9.90 -15.97 -16.32
CA TYR A 89 -8.96 -16.95 -16.88
C TYR A 89 -9.35 -18.34 -16.38
N GLY A 90 -9.88 -19.14 -17.30
CA GLY A 90 -10.65 -20.34 -17.04
C GLY A 90 -10.01 -21.41 -16.15
N THR A 91 -10.86 -21.98 -15.30
CA THR A 91 -10.99 -23.43 -15.03
C THR A 91 -9.71 -24.27 -15.16
N MET A 92 -8.91 -24.37 -14.10
CA MET A 92 -8.17 -25.60 -13.81
C MET A 92 -8.19 -25.89 -12.30
N SER A 93 -8.88 -26.97 -11.95
CA SER A 93 -9.00 -27.66 -10.66
C SER A 93 -10.03 -27.16 -9.64
N GLU A 94 -11.25 -27.70 -9.78
CA GLU A 94 -12.11 -28.08 -8.65
C GLU A 94 -11.33 -28.98 -7.67
N SER A 95 -10.53 -28.43 -6.76
CA SER A 95 -10.13 -29.15 -5.52
C SER A 95 -9.44 -28.31 -4.45
N TYR A 96 -9.04 -27.07 -4.73
CA TYR A 96 -8.43 -26.21 -3.71
C TYR A 96 -9.39 -25.10 -3.30
N GLN A 97 -10.36 -25.44 -2.44
CA GLN A 97 -10.96 -24.43 -1.57
C GLN A 97 -9.85 -23.94 -0.63
N PRO A 98 -9.65 -22.61 -0.48
CA PRO A 98 -8.78 -22.10 0.57
C PRO A 98 -9.35 -22.59 1.90
N ALA A 99 -8.57 -23.34 2.68
CA ALA A 99 -8.98 -23.78 3.99
C ALA A 99 -9.27 -22.54 4.84
N ASP A 100 -10.52 -22.38 5.28
CA ASP A 100 -10.88 -21.40 6.29
C ASP A 100 -9.95 -21.60 7.49
N ALA A 101 -9.29 -20.53 7.93
CA ALA A 101 -8.30 -20.56 9.02
C ALA A 101 -8.86 -20.97 10.39
N ALA A 102 -10.10 -21.46 10.46
CA ALA A 102 -10.78 -21.92 11.66
C ALA A 102 -10.51 -23.40 12.00
N ASP A 103 -9.90 -24.19 11.10
CA ASP A 103 -9.79 -25.65 11.25
C ASP A 103 -8.41 -26.18 11.66
N TYR A 104 -7.53 -25.36 12.26
CA TYR A 104 -6.30 -25.89 12.86
C TYR A 104 -6.62 -26.61 14.19
N PRO A 105 -6.45 -27.94 14.31
CA PRO A 105 -6.54 -28.60 15.60
C PRO A 105 -5.38 -28.10 16.48
N SER A 106 -5.73 -27.51 17.62
CA SER A 106 -4.81 -27.07 18.66
C SER A 106 -4.06 -28.27 19.24
N THR A 107 -2.93 -28.64 18.66
CA THR A 107 -2.01 -29.62 19.25
C THR A 107 -1.16 -28.94 20.34
N PHE A 108 -1.80 -28.57 21.45
CA PHE A 108 -1.12 -28.48 22.74
C PHE A 108 -1.39 -29.79 23.48
N GLY A 109 -0.50 -30.76 23.31
CA GLY A 109 -0.47 -31.98 24.10
C GLY A 109 0.48 -31.82 25.29
N ASN A 110 -0.09 -31.97 26.50
CA ASN A 110 0.48 -32.29 27.82
C ASN A 110 1.90 -31.85 28.17
#